data_AF-A0A2S9F9F2-F1
#
_entry.id   AF-A0A2S9F9F2-F1
#
_cell.length_a   1.000
_cell.length_b   1.000
_cell.length_c   1.000
_cell.angle_alpha   90.00
_cell.angle_beta   90.00
_cell.angle_gamma   90.00
#
_symmetry.space_group_name_H-M   'P 1'
#
loop_
_entity.id
_entity.type
_entity.pdbx_description
1 polymer ?
#
loop_
_entity_poly.entity_id
_entity_poly.type
_entity_poly.pdbx_seq_one_letter_code
_entity_poly.pdbx_strand_id
1 'polypeptide(L)'
;DAARGIGMSRIGTLTRVELRLVWPAILSAMRLSTQMSMGVLAIAAYVKGPGLGNLIFAGLARVGSPTALPMALSGTLLIVILALVLDALLVLLGRLTTSKGIR
;
A
#
# COMPACT_ATOMS: atom_id res chain seq x y z
N ASP A 1 -29.00 3.13 -14.22
CA ASP A 1 -30.26 2.89 -14.95
C ASP A 1 -30.16 2.91 -16.47
N ALA A 2 -29.37 3.78 -17.09
CA ALA A 2 -29.17 3.78 -18.55
C ALA A 2 -28.73 2.41 -19.13
N ALA A 3 -27.84 1.68 -18.44
CA ALA A 3 -27.38 0.36 -18.89
C ALA A 3 -28.49 -0.72 -18.92
N ARG A 4 -29.45 -0.68 -17.98
CA ARG A 4 -30.62 -1.56 -18.01
C ARG A 4 -31.60 -1.14 -19.11
N GLY A 5 -31.71 0.17 -19.36
CA GLY A 5 -32.55 0.73 -20.43
C GLY A 5 -32.16 0.33 -21.85
N ILE A 6 -30.91 -0.11 -22.07
CA ILE A 6 -30.41 -0.63 -23.35
C ILE A 6 -30.30 -2.17 -23.39
N GLY A 7 -30.95 -2.88 -22.45
CA GLY A 7 -31.02 -4.35 -22.45
C GLY A 7 -29.75 -5.06 -21.96
N MET A 8 -28.85 -4.37 -21.27
CA MET A 8 -27.60 -4.95 -20.80
C MET A 8 -27.85 -5.90 -19.60
N SER A 9 -27.27 -7.10 -19.66
CA SER A 9 -27.37 -8.07 -18.56
C SER A 9 -26.71 -7.54 -17.28
N ARG A 10 -27.11 -8.07 -16.11
CA ARG A 10 -26.58 -7.63 -14.80
C ARG A 10 -25.06 -7.78 -14.71
N ILE A 11 -24.52 -8.89 -15.23
CA ILE A 11 -23.08 -9.16 -15.27
C ILE A 11 -22.37 -8.23 -16.26
N GLY A 12 -22.99 -7.94 -17.40
CA GLY A 12 -22.46 -6.98 -18.38
C GLY A 12 -22.38 -5.56 -17.83
N THR A 13 -23.40 -5.14 -17.07
CA THR A 13 -23.42 -3.84 -16.39
C THR A 13 -22.34 -3.76 -15.31
N LEU A 14 -22.25 -4.80 -14.47
CA LEU A 14 -21.28 -4.84 -13.37
C LEU A 14 -19.84 -4.77 -13.89
N THR A 15 -19.49 -5.59 -14.88
CA THR A 15 -18.10 -5.71 -15.37
C THR A 15 -17.67 -4.57 -16.28
N ARG A 16 -18.54 -4.05 -17.16
CA ARG A 16 -18.16 -3.02 -18.14
C ARG A 16 -18.40 -1.60 -17.68
N VAL A 17 -19.43 -1.38 -16.85
CA VAL A 17 -19.84 -0.03 -16.43
C VAL A 17 -19.39 0.22 -15.00
N GLU A 18 -19.91 -0.55 -14.04
CA GLU A 18 -19.66 -0.30 -12.62
C GLU A 18 -18.20 -0.56 -12.24
N LEU A 19 -17.61 -1.68 -12.66
CA LEU A 19 -16.23 -2.02 -12.34
C LEU A 19 -15.25 -1.00 -12.91
N ARG A 20 -15.47 -0.54 -14.15
CA ARG A 20 -14.60 0.46 -14.79
C ARG A 20 -14.73 1.85 -14.17
N LEU A 21 -15.93 2.21 -13.71
CA LEU A 21 -16.18 3.48 -13.02
C LEU A 21 -15.56 3.49 -11.62
N VAL A 22 -15.67 2.38 -10.88
CA VAL A 22 -15.20 2.26 -9.49
C VAL A 22 -13.70 1.90 -9.41
N TRP A 23 -13.09 1.46 -10.51
CA TRP A 23 -11.67 1.09 -10.60
C TRP A 23 -10.70 2.11 -9.98
N PRO A 24 -10.78 3.43 -10.26
CA PRO A 24 -9.88 4.41 -9.66
C PRO A 24 -10.02 4.52 -8.13
N ALA A 25 -11.23 4.31 -7.61
CA ALA A 25 -11.50 4.32 -6.18
C ALA A 25 -10.91 3.06 -5.49
N ILE A 26 -11.01 1.89 -6.13
CA ILE A 26 -10.39 0.65 -5.63
C ILE A 26 -8.86 0.80 -5.55
N LEU A 27 -8.23 1.34 -6.60
CA LEU A 27 -6.79 1.60 -6.59
C LEU A 27 -6.38 2.56 -5.47
N SER A 28 -7.18 3.59 -5.23
CA SER A 28 -6.95 4.54 -4.12
C SER A 28 -7.05 3.86 -2.75
N ALA A 29 -8.03 2.98 -2.57
CA ALA A 29 -8.20 2.21 -1.34
C ALA A 29 -7.05 1.20 -1.12
N MET A 30 -6.58 0.53 -2.19
CA MET A 30 -5.41 -0.36 -2.11
C MET A 30 -4.15 0.37 -1.69
N ARG A 31 -3.94 1.58 -2.20
CA ARG A 31 -2.82 2.45 -1.81
C ARG A 31 -2.86 2.78 -0.33
N LEU A 32 -4.02 3.19 0.17
CA LEU A 32 -4.23 3.46 1.59
C LEU A 32 -3.98 2.21 2.45
N SER A 33 -4.52 1.06 2.05
CA SER A 33 -4.33 -0.21 2.77
C SER A 33 -2.85 -0.62 2.83
N THR A 34 -2.12 -0.43 1.75
CA THR A 34 -0.67 -0.71 1.69
C THR A 34 0.10 0.21 2.63
N GLN A 35 -0.23 1.50 2.65
CA GLN A 35 0.38 2.47 3.56
C GLN A 35 0.10 2.15 5.03
N MET A 36 -1.11 1.72 5.37
CA MET A 36 -1.46 1.27 6.72
C MET A 36 -0.71 -0.01 7.11
N SER A 37 -0.56 -0.94 6.17
CA SER A 37 0.16 -2.20 6.40
C SER A 37 1.65 -1.97 6.70
N MET A 38 2.26 -0.92 6.15
CA MET A 38 3.64 -0.52 6.49
C MET A 38 3.79 -0.10 7.96
N GLY A 39 2.77 0.57 8.51
CA GLY A 39 2.72 0.88 9.94
C GLY A 39 2.66 -0.38 10.80
N VAL A 40 1.83 -1.36 10.41
CA VAL A 40 1.77 -2.67 11.06
C VAL A 40 3.11 -3.41 10.96
N LEU A 41 3.78 -3.36 9.81
CA LEU A 41 5.08 -3.99 9.60
C LEU A 41 6.19 -3.41 10.50
N ALA A 42 6.13 -2.11 10.80
CA ALA A 42 7.05 -1.48 11.74
C ALA A 42 6.88 -2.00 13.18
N ILE A 43 5.63 -2.19 13.62
CA ILE A 43 5.32 -2.67 14.99
C ILE A 43 5.30 -4.19 15.11
N ALA A 44 5.23 -4.95 14.01
CA ALA A 44 5.18 -6.42 14.01
C ALA A 44 6.38 -7.06 14.73
N ALA A 45 7.51 -6.36 14.76
CA ALA A 45 8.70 -6.71 15.51
C ALA A 45 8.46 -6.87 17.02
N TYR A 46 7.50 -6.13 17.58
CA TYR A 46 7.12 -6.22 18.99
C TYR A 46 6.55 -7.60 19.35
N VAL A 47 5.83 -8.24 18.43
CA VAL A 47 5.25 -9.58 18.62
C VAL A 47 6.25 -10.69 18.25
N LYS A 48 7.55 -10.36 18.20
CA LYS A 48 8.64 -11.24 17.71
C LYS A 48 8.41 -11.79 16.30
N GLY A 49 7.64 -11.07 15.48
CA GLY A 49 7.50 -11.40 14.07
C GLY A 49 8.83 -11.20 13.32
N PRO A 50 9.09 -11.95 12.24
CA PRO A 50 10.18 -11.64 11.34
C PRO A 50 9.89 -10.31 10.62
N GLY A 51 10.85 -9.39 10.57
CA GLY A 51 10.64 -8.14 9.86
C GLY A 51 11.69 -7.07 10.13
N LEU A 52 11.65 -6.03 9.30
CA LEU A 52 12.55 -4.87 9.37
C LEU A 52 12.38 -4.05 10.65
N GLY A 53 11.20 -4.11 11.28
CA GLY A 53 10.96 -3.49 12.59
C GLY A 53 11.90 -4.01 13.68
N ASN A 54 12.46 -5.22 13.53
CA ASN A 54 13.38 -5.79 14.51
C ASN A 54 14.66 -4.96 14.64
N LEU A 55 15.10 -4.31 13.55
CA LEU A 55 16.25 -3.39 13.58
C LEU A 55 15.95 -2.13 14.39
N ILE A 56 14.70 -1.65 14.32
CA ILE A 56 14.24 -0.49 15.10
C ILE A 56 14.24 -0.84 16.58
N PHE A 57 13.58 -1.94 16.96
CA PHE A 57 13.53 -2.38 18.36
C PHE A 57 14.90 -2.79 18.90
N ALA A 58 15.78 -3.40 18.10
CA ALA A 58 17.15 -3.72 18.51
C ALA A 58 18.00 -2.47 18.76
N GLY A 59 17.83 -1.41 17.94
CA GLY A 59 18.45 -0.11 18.17
C GLY A 59 17.93 0.55 19.46
N LEU A 60 16.61 0.53 19.66
CA LEU A 60 15.96 1.07 20.86
C LEU A 60 16.35 0.31 22.14
N ALA A 61 16.52 -1.01 22.07
CA ALA A 61 16.95 -1.82 23.21
C ALA A 61 18.41 -1.55 23.63
N ARG A 62 19.23 -0.97 22.73
CA ARG A 62 20.64 -0.65 22.96
C ARG A 62 20.87 0.85 23.22
N VAL A 63 19.82 1.61 23.52
CA VAL A 63 19.88 3.06 23.79
C VAL A 63 20.98 3.34 24.84
N GLY A 64 21.92 4.21 24.47
CA GLY A 64 23.14 4.50 25.25
C GLY A 64 24.43 4.00 24.57
N SER A 65 24.34 3.10 23.59
CA SER A 65 25.48 2.71 22.74
C SER A 65 25.61 3.63 21.51
N PRO A 66 26.84 3.91 21.02
CA PRO A 66 27.04 4.66 19.77
C PRO A 66 26.33 4.06 18.55
N THR A 67 26.04 2.75 18.59
CA THR A 67 25.39 2.02 17.49
C THR A 67 23.87 2.00 17.57
N ALA A 68 23.26 2.51 18.65
CA ALA A 68 21.81 2.48 18.87
C ALA A 68 21.04 3.30 17.81
N LEU A 69 21.46 4.56 17.65
CA LEU A 69 20.85 5.49 16.70
C LEU A 69 20.99 5.03 15.24
N PRO A 70 22.19 4.62 14.77
CA PRO A 70 22.37 4.08 13.43
C PRO A 70 21.50 2.86 13.13
N MET A 71 21.34 1.93 14.10
CA MET A 71 20.48 0.76 13.91
C MET A 71 19.01 1.14 13.77
N ALA A 72 18.48 1.99 14.65
CA ALA A 72 17.09 2.43 14.59
C ALA A 72 16.78 3.24 13.32
N LEU A 73 17.71 4.10 12.92
CA LEU A 73 17.63 4.84 11.66
C LEU A 73 17.66 3.92 10.45
N SER A 74 18.58 2.95 10.42
CA SER A 74 18.68 1.99 9.31
C SER A 74 17.38 1.19 9.12
N GLY A 75 16.77 0.72 10.22
CA GLY A 75 15.50 0.02 10.19
C GLY A 75 14.37 0.90 9.65
N THR A 76 14.27 2.14 10.15
CA THR A 76 13.26 3.10 9.70
C THR A 76 13.43 3.43 8.21
N LEU A 77 14.65 3.72 7.77
CA LEU A 77 14.97 4.00 6.37
C LEU A 77 14.59 2.84 5.46
N LEU A 78 14.89 1.60 5.85
CA LEU A 78 14.57 0.42 5.05
C LEU A 78 13.06 0.23 4.90
N ILE A 79 12.29 0.44 5.97
CA ILE A 79 10.81 0.41 5.93
C ILE A 79 10.26 1.51 5.03
N VAL A 80 10.78 2.74 5.15
CA VAL A 80 10.34 3.89 4.32
C VAL A 80 10.63 3.64 2.84
N ILE A 81 11.82 3.13 2.51
CA ILE A 81 12.16 2.78 1.13
C ILE A 81 11.20 1.72 0.59
N LEU A 82 10.94 0.66 1.36
CA LEU A 82 10.01 -0.39 0.95
C LEU A 82 8.59 0.15 0.74
N ALA A 83 8.12 1.03 1.65
CA ALA A 83 6.83 1.69 1.53
C ALA A 83 6.72 2.51 0.24
N LEU A 84 7.74 3.31 -0.08
CA LEU A 84 7.80 4.12 -1.29
C LEU A 84 7.86 3.25 -2.56
N VAL A 85 8.59 2.14 -2.53
CA VAL A 85 8.65 1.20 -3.66
C VAL A 85 7.28 0.60 -3.94
N LEU A 86 6.58 0.11 -2.92
CA LEU A 86 5.23 -0.44 -3.10
C LEU A 86 4.23 0.64 -3.55
N ASP A 87 4.33 1.84 -2.98
CA ASP A 87 3.48 2.96 -3.38
C ASP A 87 3.70 3.32 -4.86
N ALA A 88 4.95 3.39 -5.30
CA ALA A 88 5.31 3.65 -6.69
C ALA A 88 4.79 2.54 -7.62
N LEU A 89 4.89 1.27 -7.22
CA LEU A 89 4.34 0.15 -7.98
C LEU A 89 2.82 0.26 -8.13
N LEU A 90 2.09 0.60 -7.06
CA LEU A 90 0.65 0.79 -7.10
C LEU A 90 0.24 2.00 -7.95
N VAL A 91 0.99 3.10 -7.88
CA VAL A 91 0.78 4.26 -8.76
C VAL A 91 1.03 3.90 -10.22
N LEU A 92 2.08 3.14 -10.52
CA LEU A 92 2.39 2.68 -11.87
C LEU A 92 1.30 1.74 -12.38
N LEU A 93 0.86 0.79 -11.55
CA LEU A 93 -0.25 -0.11 -11.87
C LEU A 93 -1.54 0.68 -12.14
N GLY A 94 -1.80 1.70 -11.33
CA GLY A 94 -2.93 2.60 -11.49
C GLY A 94 -2.85 3.40 -12.79
N ARG A 95 -1.68 3.89 -13.19
CA ARG A 95 -1.48 4.58 -14.48
C ARG A 95 -1.62 3.65 -15.68
N LEU A 96 -1.20 2.39 -15.57
CA LEU A 96 -1.33 1.41 -16.66
C LEU A 96 -2.77 0.93 -16.84
N THR A 97 -3.50 0.71 -15.74
CA THR A 97 -4.89 0.23 -15.79
C THR A 97 -5.91 1.37 -15.94
N THR A 98 -5.63 2.55 -15.40
CA THR A 98 -6.39 3.79 -15.64
C THR A 98 -5.71 4.59 -16.75
N SER A 99 -5.96 4.19 -17.99
CA SER A 99 -5.62 5.02 -19.15
C SER A 99 -6.43 6.32 -19.10
N LYS A 100 -5.81 7.43 -19.51
CA LYS A 100 -6.16 8.87 -19.39
C LYS A 100 -7.58 9.33 -19.81
N GLY A 101 -8.53 8.44 -20.08
CA GLY A 101 -9.85 8.77 -20.61
C GLY A 101 -10.94 9.12 -19.59
N ILE A 102 -10.69 9.02 -18.27
CA ILE A 102 -11.66 9.39 -17.23
C ILE A 102 -10.99 10.36 -16.26
N ARG A 103 -10.76 11.57 -16.75
CA ARG A 103 -10.36 12.72 -15.94
C ARG A 103 -11.34 13.84 -16.17
#